data_AF-A0A2E8WYF4-F1
#
_entry.id   AF-A0A2E8WYF4-F1
#
_cell.length_a   1.000
_cell.length_b   1.000
_cell.length_c   1.000
_cell.angle_alpha   90.00
_cell.angle_beta   90.00
_cell.angle_gamma   90.00
#
_symmetry.space_group_name_H-M   'P 1'
#
loop_
_entity.id
_entity.type
_entity.pdbx_description
1 polymer ?
#
loop_
_entity_poly.entity_id
_entity_poly.type
_entity_poly.pdbx_seq_one_letter_code
_entity_poly.pdbx_strand_id
1 'polypeptide(L)'
;MKTLNISSLARASWSLGLGCALALVGYGQAVTVTPSPTALQEEVTLTIDVSKSEQFGLKTILEANPDLPVYIWTWTPSDPVGTNGSWNNSSDGCLLTHQGGLKYSLTFVPAEFYTNPSGLYSQGISCLAKLKDGAPYPGFEDFGEAKTEDFNVGILPKLCEDQMCIFPETRRASDFVSITYNTNLDTALNVQEGEDVYLQLSARGTDGQFYTLAEDDQVTNTPELKMTPV
;
A
#
# COMPACT_ATOMS: atom_id res chain seq x y z
N MET A 1 -2.70 -2.01 16.60
CA MET A 1 -2.00 -3.25 16.18
C MET A 1 -0.58 -3.17 16.71
N LYS A 2 0.04 -4.27 17.14
CA LYS A 2 1.42 -4.25 17.67
C LYS A 2 2.27 -5.30 16.93
N THR A 3 3.53 -4.99 16.66
CA THR A 3 4.49 -5.84 15.95
C THR A 3 5.76 -6.02 16.78
N LEU A 4 6.36 -7.20 16.72
CA LEU A 4 7.69 -7.48 17.23
C LEU A 4 8.63 -7.78 16.06
N ASN A 5 9.76 -7.06 16.00
CA ASN A 5 10.85 -7.31 15.05
C ASN A 5 12.09 -7.76 15.81
N ILE A 6 12.53 -9.00 15.58
CA ILE A 6 13.75 -9.52 16.21
C ILE A 6 14.92 -9.27 15.26
N SER A 7 15.69 -8.23 15.53
CA SER A 7 16.94 -7.91 14.84
C SER A 7 18.09 -7.81 15.84
N SER A 8 19.25 -8.40 15.51
CA SER A 8 20.45 -8.31 16.35
C SER A 8 20.95 -6.86 16.48
N LEU A 9 21.02 -6.42 17.74
CA LEU A 9 21.69 -5.27 18.34
C LEU A 9 22.49 -4.30 17.43
N ALA A 10 22.02 -3.05 17.35
CA ALA A 10 22.87 -1.88 17.16
C ALA A 10 22.34 -0.68 18.00
N ARG A 11 23.30 0.04 18.62
CA ARG A 11 23.12 0.97 19.75
C ARG A 11 22.34 2.24 19.41
N ALA A 12 21.48 2.66 20.33
CA ALA A 12 20.81 3.96 20.33
C ALA A 12 21.68 5.04 20.99
N SER A 13 21.78 6.21 20.36
CA SER A 13 22.22 7.47 20.98
C SER A 13 21.09 8.47 20.97
N TRP A 14 20.85 9.07 22.14
CA TRP A 14 19.78 10.02 22.44
C TRP A 14 20.16 11.45 22.01
N SER A 15 19.20 12.23 21.52
CA SER A 15 19.28 13.70 21.53
C SER A 15 17.89 14.35 21.66
N LEU A 16 17.83 15.30 22.59
CA LEU A 16 16.69 16.14 22.99
C LEU A 16 16.16 17.01 21.84
N GLY A 17 14.84 17.22 21.85
CA GLY A 17 14.10 17.96 20.83
C GLY A 17 14.14 19.49 20.94
N LEU A 18 13.72 20.12 19.83
CA LEU A 18 13.29 21.50 19.74
C LEU A 18 12.07 21.53 18.80
N GLY A 19 10.89 21.81 19.36
CA GLY A 19 9.63 21.83 18.62
C GLY A 19 9.47 23.11 17.78
N CYS A 20 9.72 23.01 16.49
CA CYS A 20 9.17 23.94 15.49
C CYS A 20 7.84 23.37 15.00
N ALA A 21 6.75 24.09 15.26
CA ALA A 21 5.46 23.80 14.64
C ALA A 21 5.55 24.12 13.14
N LEU A 22 5.92 23.11 12.33
CA LEU A 22 5.73 23.15 10.89
C LEU A 22 4.23 23.01 10.61
N ALA A 23 3.63 24.07 10.04
CA ALA A 23 2.38 23.92 9.33
C ALA A 23 2.61 22.95 8.16
N LEU A 24 2.11 21.72 8.31
CA LEU A 24 2.08 20.72 7.25
C LEU A 24 1.09 21.21 6.18
N VAL A 25 1.61 21.90 5.17
CA VAL A 25 0.91 21.98 3.89
C VAL A 25 0.93 20.56 3.33
N GLY A 26 -0.18 19.84 3.50
CA GLY A 26 -0.33 18.50 2.94
C GLY A 26 -0.36 18.59 1.42
N TYR A 27 0.77 18.32 0.77
CA TYR A 27 0.81 18.02 -0.66
C TYR A 27 0.07 16.69 -0.86
N GLY A 28 -1.23 16.76 -1.14
CA GLY A 28 -2.00 15.55 -1.40
C GLY A 28 -1.49 14.88 -2.68
N GLN A 29 -1.20 13.59 -2.63
CA GLN A 29 -0.77 12.80 -3.80
C GLN A 29 -1.81 12.88 -4.95
N ALA A 30 -1.34 12.86 -6.20
CA ALA A 30 -2.19 12.83 -7.40
C ALA A 30 -2.88 11.48 -7.59
N VAL A 31 -2.31 10.40 -7.04
CA VAL A 31 -2.90 9.06 -7.05
C VAL A 31 -2.98 8.54 -5.61
N THR A 32 -4.10 7.90 -5.29
CA THR A 32 -4.33 7.27 -3.98
C THR A 32 -4.99 5.90 -4.16
N VAL A 33 -4.78 4.99 -3.21
CA VAL A 33 -5.41 3.66 -3.19
C VAL A 33 -6.10 3.44 -1.84
N THR A 34 -7.31 2.91 -1.88
CA THR A 34 -8.14 2.63 -0.70
C THR A 34 -8.78 1.25 -0.82
N PRO A 35 -8.92 0.46 0.27
CA PRO A 35 -8.37 0.74 1.60
C PRO A 35 -6.83 0.65 1.61
N SER A 36 -6.22 1.38 2.54
CA SER A 36 -4.81 1.23 2.92
C SER A 36 -4.79 0.95 4.43
N PRO A 37 -4.24 -0.20 4.89
CA PRO A 37 -3.53 -1.23 4.12
C PRO A 37 -4.39 -2.01 3.10
N THR A 38 -3.75 -2.50 2.03
CA THR A 38 -4.38 -3.13 0.86
C THR A 38 -4.10 -4.64 0.79
N ALA A 39 -5.13 -5.48 0.62
CA ALA A 39 -4.99 -6.92 0.33
C ALA A 39 -5.08 -7.21 -1.17
N LEU A 40 -4.48 -8.33 -1.62
CA LEU A 40 -4.50 -8.71 -3.04
C LEU A 40 -5.84 -9.33 -3.50
N GLN A 41 -6.61 -9.89 -2.58
CA GLN A 41 -7.87 -10.62 -2.85
C GLN A 41 -9.12 -9.80 -2.53
N GLU A 42 -8.96 -8.56 -2.08
CA GLU A 42 -10.07 -7.66 -1.75
C GLU A 42 -10.17 -6.55 -2.80
N GLU A 43 -11.35 -5.97 -2.92
CA GLU A 43 -11.55 -4.81 -3.78
C GLU A 43 -10.75 -3.61 -3.26
N VAL A 44 -10.07 -2.95 -4.18
CA VAL A 44 -9.37 -1.69 -3.95
C VAL A 44 -9.87 -0.67 -4.95
N THR A 45 -9.88 0.59 -4.54
CA THR A 45 -10.19 1.73 -5.38
C THR A 45 -8.95 2.59 -5.52
N LEU A 46 -8.40 2.64 -6.73
CA LEU A 46 -7.39 3.60 -7.14
C LEU A 46 -8.09 4.86 -7.62
N THR A 47 -7.72 6.02 -7.08
CA THR A 47 -8.24 7.33 -7.49
C THR A 47 -7.12 8.19 -8.03
N ILE A 48 -7.33 8.78 -9.21
CA ILE A 48 -6.45 9.76 -9.85
C ILE A 48 -7.14 11.13 -9.80
N ASP A 49 -6.46 12.11 -9.24
CA ASP A 49 -6.85 13.52 -9.22
C ASP A 49 -6.08 14.28 -10.32
N VAL A 50 -6.68 14.35 -11.50
CA VAL A 50 -6.08 14.98 -12.69
C VAL A 50 -5.89 16.49 -12.47
N SER A 51 -6.59 17.12 -11.51
CA SER A 51 -6.34 18.54 -11.19
C SER A 51 -4.92 18.81 -10.70
N LYS A 52 -4.24 17.78 -10.20
CA LYS A 52 -2.87 17.81 -9.71
C LYS A 52 -1.83 17.36 -10.73
N SER A 53 -2.26 16.99 -11.94
CA SER A 53 -1.36 16.69 -13.04
C SER A 53 -0.66 17.98 -13.49
N GLU A 54 0.67 17.91 -13.63
CA GLU A 54 1.50 19.07 -13.99
C GLU A 54 2.02 19.01 -15.43
N GLN A 55 1.87 17.87 -16.12
CA GLN A 55 2.38 17.68 -17.47
C GLN A 55 1.28 17.21 -18.43
N PHE A 56 1.54 17.40 -19.73
CA PHE A 56 0.69 16.98 -20.84
C PHE A 56 -0.71 17.64 -20.82
N GLY A 57 -1.58 17.20 -21.73
CA GLY A 57 -2.80 17.94 -22.07
C GLY A 57 -4.05 17.53 -21.31
N LEU A 58 -4.07 16.39 -20.61
CA LEU A 58 -5.34 15.82 -20.14
C LEU A 58 -6.12 16.75 -19.22
N LYS A 59 -5.45 17.44 -18.30
CA LYS A 59 -6.09 18.39 -17.39
C LYS A 59 -6.82 19.50 -18.16
N THR A 60 -6.12 20.20 -19.04
CA THR A 60 -6.66 21.30 -19.85
C THR A 60 -7.81 20.82 -20.75
N ILE A 61 -7.65 19.64 -21.37
CA ILE A 61 -8.67 19.05 -22.23
C ILE A 61 -9.97 18.78 -21.45
N LEU A 62 -9.87 18.19 -20.25
CA LEU A 62 -11.02 17.86 -19.41
C LEU A 62 -11.66 19.09 -18.76
N GLU A 63 -10.91 20.15 -18.49
CA GLU A 63 -11.47 21.44 -18.04
C GLU A 63 -12.40 22.05 -19.11
N ALA A 64 -12.06 21.87 -20.39
CA ALA A 64 -12.88 22.33 -21.51
C ALA A 64 -13.94 21.32 -21.96
N ASN A 65 -13.71 20.03 -21.72
CA ASN A 65 -14.54 18.91 -22.18
C ASN A 65 -14.76 17.89 -21.06
N PRO A 66 -15.57 18.23 -20.04
CA PRO A 66 -15.67 17.44 -18.81
C PRO A 66 -16.31 16.05 -18.99
N ASP A 67 -17.06 15.83 -20.08
CA ASP A 67 -17.79 14.60 -20.33
C ASP A 67 -16.96 13.53 -21.09
N LEU A 68 -15.69 13.82 -21.40
CA LEU A 68 -14.84 12.86 -22.11
C LEU A 68 -14.46 11.67 -21.20
N PRO A 69 -14.55 10.42 -21.72
CA PRO A 69 -14.20 9.25 -20.93
C PRO A 69 -12.68 9.17 -20.71
N VAL A 70 -12.29 8.87 -19.47
CA VAL A 70 -10.90 8.75 -19.04
C VAL A 70 -10.60 7.29 -18.73
N TYR A 71 -9.41 6.84 -19.11
CA TYR A 71 -8.94 5.47 -18.96
C TYR A 71 -7.62 5.46 -18.18
N ILE A 72 -7.38 4.41 -17.41
CA ILE A 72 -6.06 4.13 -16.85
C ILE A 72 -5.19 3.42 -17.89
N TRP A 73 -3.89 3.75 -17.89
CA TRP A 73 -2.85 2.93 -18.51
C TRP A 73 -1.85 2.55 -17.41
N THR A 74 -1.55 1.27 -17.23
CA THR A 74 -0.72 0.78 -16.12
C THR A 74 0.24 -0.33 -16.56
N TRP A 75 1.44 -0.36 -15.98
CA TRP A 75 2.52 -1.27 -16.39
C TRP A 75 3.33 -1.85 -15.22
N THR A 76 2.98 -1.48 -13.99
CA THR A 76 3.57 -2.01 -12.76
C THR A 76 2.43 -2.28 -11.77
N PRO A 77 2.38 -3.43 -11.11
CA PRO A 77 3.40 -4.50 -11.07
C PRO A 77 3.47 -5.39 -12.33
N SER A 78 2.51 -5.23 -13.23
CA SER A 78 2.49 -5.83 -14.57
C SER A 78 1.47 -5.10 -15.43
N ASP A 79 1.33 -5.50 -16.68
CA ASP A 79 0.13 -5.19 -17.46
C ASP A 79 -1.12 -5.83 -16.80
N PRO A 80 -2.31 -5.25 -17.03
CA PRO A 80 -3.56 -5.83 -16.58
C PRO A 80 -3.91 -7.08 -17.40
N VAL A 81 -4.61 -8.05 -16.79
CA VAL A 81 -5.05 -9.29 -17.42
C VAL A 81 -5.89 -9.01 -18.68
N GLY A 82 -6.74 -7.98 -18.63
CA GLY A 82 -7.59 -7.54 -19.74
C GLY A 82 -6.91 -6.63 -20.78
N THR A 83 -5.58 -6.48 -20.74
CA THR A 83 -4.75 -5.52 -21.50
C THR A 83 -5.12 -4.03 -21.30
N ASN A 84 -4.13 -3.14 -21.44
CA ASN A 84 -4.38 -1.70 -21.55
C ASN A 84 -5.09 -1.32 -22.87
N GLY A 85 -5.06 -2.20 -23.88
CA GLY A 85 -5.43 -1.89 -25.26
C GLY A 85 -4.24 -1.39 -26.06
N SER A 86 -4.48 -0.46 -26.99
CA SER A 86 -3.42 0.25 -27.72
C SER A 86 -3.39 1.72 -27.36
N TRP A 87 -2.29 2.42 -27.68
CA TRP A 87 -2.15 3.85 -27.36
C TRP A 87 -3.33 4.69 -27.91
N ASN A 88 -3.79 4.36 -29.11
CA ASN A 88 -4.92 5.02 -29.77
C ASN A 88 -6.29 4.40 -29.48
N ASN A 89 -6.37 3.35 -28.67
CA ASN A 89 -7.62 2.69 -28.32
C ASN A 89 -7.50 1.91 -27.00
N SER A 90 -7.70 2.59 -25.87
CA SER A 90 -7.69 1.97 -24.54
C SER A 90 -8.74 0.86 -24.41
N SER A 91 -8.46 -0.17 -23.61
CA SER A 91 -9.42 -1.24 -23.30
C SER A 91 -10.58 -0.73 -22.45
N ASP A 92 -11.78 -1.29 -22.63
CA ASP A 92 -12.97 -0.93 -21.84
C ASP A 92 -12.83 -1.32 -20.37
N GLY A 93 -12.06 -2.39 -20.08
CA GLY A 93 -11.72 -2.78 -18.70
C GLY A 93 -10.82 -1.78 -17.96
N CYS A 94 -10.30 -0.78 -18.66
CA CYS A 94 -9.50 0.29 -18.10
C CYS A 94 -10.28 1.62 -18.00
N LEU A 95 -11.58 1.65 -18.29
CA LEU A 95 -12.41 2.84 -18.15
C LEU A 95 -12.52 3.24 -16.68
N LEU A 96 -12.25 4.51 -16.39
CA LEU A 96 -12.39 5.08 -15.05
C LEU A 96 -13.81 5.61 -14.82
N THR A 97 -14.26 5.50 -13.58
CA THR A 97 -15.49 6.14 -13.10
C THR A 97 -15.20 7.58 -12.70
N HIS A 98 -15.98 8.53 -13.23
CA HIS A 98 -15.90 9.94 -12.86
C HIS A 98 -16.50 10.18 -11.47
N GLN A 99 -15.73 10.78 -10.57
CA GLN A 99 -16.11 11.06 -9.17
C GLN A 99 -16.51 12.53 -8.94
N GLY A 100 -16.63 13.31 -10.01
CA GLY A 100 -16.85 14.76 -9.96
C GLY A 100 -15.55 15.57 -10.00
N GLY A 101 -15.65 16.80 -10.53
CA GLY A 101 -14.46 17.62 -10.82
C GLY A 101 -13.51 16.91 -11.78
N LEU A 102 -12.22 16.85 -11.44
CA LEU A 102 -11.19 16.17 -12.22
C LEU A 102 -10.70 14.87 -11.55
N LYS A 103 -11.57 14.22 -10.75
CA LYS A 103 -11.25 12.98 -10.04
C LYS A 103 -11.88 11.78 -10.73
N TYR A 104 -11.08 10.74 -10.91
CA TYR A 104 -11.45 9.52 -11.61
C TYR A 104 -10.96 8.30 -10.85
N SER A 105 -11.71 7.21 -10.84
CA SER A 105 -11.36 6.01 -10.08
C SER A 105 -11.57 4.70 -10.82
N LEU A 106 -10.79 3.69 -10.45
CA LEU A 106 -11.01 2.30 -10.83
C LEU A 106 -11.11 1.45 -9.57
N THR A 107 -12.17 0.66 -9.46
CA THR A 107 -12.32 -0.35 -8.41
C THR A 107 -12.04 -1.73 -9.00
N PHE A 108 -11.15 -2.50 -8.38
CA PHE A 108 -10.72 -3.80 -8.88
C PHE A 108 -10.15 -4.68 -7.76
N VAL A 109 -10.08 -6.00 -7.99
CA VAL A 109 -9.34 -6.93 -7.13
C VAL A 109 -7.93 -7.10 -7.71
N PRO A 110 -6.84 -6.75 -6.98
CA PRO A 110 -5.48 -6.79 -7.54
C PRO A 110 -5.09 -8.14 -8.15
N ALA A 111 -5.46 -9.25 -7.51
CA ALA A 111 -5.19 -10.60 -7.97
C ALA A 111 -5.91 -10.99 -9.27
N GLU A 112 -7.00 -10.29 -9.61
CA GLU A 112 -7.74 -10.51 -10.85
C GLU A 112 -7.34 -9.51 -11.93
N PHE A 113 -6.96 -8.30 -11.53
CA PHE A 113 -6.64 -7.23 -12.47
C PHE A 113 -5.21 -7.32 -13.02
N TYR A 114 -4.21 -7.68 -12.19
CA TYR A 114 -2.82 -7.76 -12.61
C TYR A 114 -2.37 -9.21 -12.83
N THR A 115 -1.52 -9.43 -13.84
CA THR A 115 -0.89 -10.74 -14.09
C THR A 115 0.20 -11.10 -13.08
N ASN A 116 0.78 -10.11 -12.39
CA ASN A 116 1.74 -10.29 -11.30
C ASN A 116 1.36 -9.48 -10.05
N PRO A 117 0.30 -9.86 -9.32
CA PRO A 117 -0.23 -9.07 -8.21
C PRO A 117 0.72 -8.98 -7.01
N SER A 118 1.64 -9.93 -6.82
CA SER A 118 2.60 -9.90 -5.71
C SER A 118 3.65 -8.79 -5.83
N GLY A 119 3.94 -8.32 -7.06
CA GLY A 119 4.84 -7.20 -7.30
C GLY A 119 4.34 -5.88 -6.71
N LEU A 120 3.04 -5.77 -6.46
CA LEU A 120 2.35 -4.56 -6.00
C LEU A 120 2.94 -4.01 -4.69
N TYR A 121 3.37 -4.89 -3.78
CA TYR A 121 3.95 -4.49 -2.49
C TYR A 121 5.42 -4.04 -2.55
N SER A 122 6.16 -4.44 -3.58
CA SER A 122 7.57 -4.05 -3.72
C SER A 122 7.79 -2.92 -4.73
N GLN A 123 6.86 -2.77 -5.69
CA GLN A 123 6.99 -1.83 -6.81
C GLN A 123 5.90 -0.76 -6.83
N GLY A 124 4.83 -0.96 -6.04
CA GLY A 124 3.64 -0.12 -6.11
C GLY A 124 2.85 -0.35 -7.39
N ILE A 125 2.06 0.66 -7.76
CA ILE A 125 1.33 0.72 -9.04
C ILE A 125 1.88 1.90 -9.83
N SER A 126 2.41 1.61 -11.03
CA SER A 126 2.80 2.64 -12.00
C SER A 126 1.68 2.78 -13.03
N CYS A 127 1.20 4.01 -13.21
CA CYS A 127 0.07 4.28 -14.09
C CYS A 127 0.02 5.74 -14.55
N LEU A 128 -0.83 6.00 -15.53
CA LEU A 128 -1.25 7.33 -15.96
C LEU A 128 -2.73 7.32 -16.31
N ALA A 129 -3.37 8.48 -16.31
CA ALA A 129 -4.70 8.64 -16.89
C ALA A 129 -4.58 9.18 -18.32
N LYS A 130 -5.47 8.76 -19.22
CA LYS A 130 -5.53 9.22 -20.61
C LYS A 130 -6.94 9.19 -21.18
N LEU A 131 -7.16 9.86 -22.31
CA LEU A 131 -8.36 9.62 -23.12
C LEU A 131 -8.29 8.25 -23.82
N LYS A 132 -9.37 7.86 -24.51
CA LYS A 132 -9.42 6.62 -25.31
C LYS A 132 -8.22 6.52 -26.27
N ASP A 133 -7.91 7.62 -26.94
CA ASP A 133 -6.68 7.84 -27.69
C ASP A 133 -5.75 8.74 -26.88
N GLY A 134 -4.50 8.31 -26.67
CA GLY A 134 -3.48 9.06 -25.94
C GLY A 134 -2.73 10.08 -26.79
N ALA A 135 -2.96 10.11 -28.11
CA ALA A 135 -2.39 11.13 -28.99
C ALA A 135 -2.85 12.56 -28.60
N PRO A 136 -2.18 13.61 -29.09
CA PRO A 136 -2.65 14.98 -28.90
C PRO A 136 -4.11 15.14 -29.35
N TYR A 137 -4.90 15.84 -28.53
CA TYR A 137 -6.33 16.02 -28.77
C TYR A 137 -6.56 17.20 -29.74
N PRO A 138 -7.46 17.06 -30.76
CA PRO A 138 -7.71 18.12 -31.71
C PRO A 138 -8.11 19.45 -31.06
N GLY A 139 -7.44 20.53 -31.44
CA GLY A 139 -7.62 21.88 -30.87
C GLY A 139 -6.89 22.12 -29.54
N PHE A 140 -6.15 21.13 -29.03
CA PHE A 140 -5.35 21.20 -27.80
C PHE A 140 -3.92 20.68 -28.02
N GLU A 141 -3.46 20.64 -29.27
CA GLU A 141 -2.19 20.01 -29.66
C GLU A 141 -0.97 20.66 -28.99
N ASP A 142 -1.05 21.96 -28.69
CA ASP A 142 0.00 22.72 -28.01
C ASP A 142 0.26 22.23 -26.57
N PHE A 143 -0.69 21.50 -25.97
CA PHE A 143 -0.54 20.92 -24.63
C PHE A 143 0.04 19.49 -24.66
N GLY A 144 0.31 18.93 -25.84
CA GLY A 144 0.89 17.60 -26.02
C GLY A 144 -0.14 16.47 -25.98
N GLU A 145 0.32 15.28 -25.56
CA GLU A 145 -0.50 14.06 -25.49
C GLU A 145 -1.70 14.19 -24.55
N ALA A 146 -2.82 13.53 -24.86
CA ALA A 146 -4.05 13.55 -24.06
C ALA A 146 -3.97 12.60 -22.85
N LYS A 147 -2.96 12.82 -22.00
CA LYS A 147 -2.64 12.03 -20.81
C LYS A 147 -2.17 12.90 -19.65
N THR A 148 -1.95 12.27 -18.49
CA THR A 148 -1.15 12.82 -17.38
C THR A 148 0.32 12.42 -17.52
N GLU A 149 1.17 12.96 -16.66
CA GLU A 149 2.45 12.34 -16.34
C GLU A 149 2.29 10.92 -15.78
N ASP A 150 3.42 10.22 -15.75
CA ASP A 150 3.52 8.90 -15.14
C ASP A 150 3.52 9.03 -13.62
N PHE A 151 2.59 8.35 -12.97
CA PHE A 151 2.49 8.25 -11.52
C PHE A 151 3.00 6.91 -11.03
N ASN A 152 3.54 6.90 -9.80
CA ASN A 152 3.75 5.68 -9.03
C ASN A 152 3.17 5.87 -7.63
N VAL A 153 2.34 4.91 -7.20
CA VAL A 153 1.77 4.88 -5.86
C VAL A 153 2.24 3.62 -5.12
N GLY A 154 2.90 3.82 -3.99
CA GLY A 154 3.31 2.73 -3.11
C GLY A 154 2.10 2.09 -2.43
N ILE A 155 2.13 0.77 -2.25
CA ILE A 155 1.05 0.03 -1.62
C ILE A 155 1.51 -0.52 -0.29
N LEU A 156 0.78 -0.16 0.78
CA LEU A 156 0.99 -0.72 2.10
C LEU A 156 0.25 -2.07 2.17
N PRO A 157 0.95 -3.21 2.31
CA PRO A 157 0.29 -4.51 2.40
C PRO A 157 -0.61 -4.58 3.65
N LYS A 158 -1.84 -5.05 3.45
CA LYS A 158 -2.69 -5.52 4.54
C LYS A 158 -2.05 -6.78 5.09
N LEU A 159 -1.39 -6.63 6.25
CA LEU A 159 -0.96 -7.76 7.06
C LEU A 159 -2.21 -8.56 7.49
N CYS A 160 -2.02 -9.83 7.83
CA CYS A 160 -3.13 -10.75 8.07
C CYS A 160 -4.21 -10.16 9.01
N GLU A 161 -5.48 -10.51 8.80
CA GLU A 161 -6.58 -10.05 9.64
C GLU A 161 -6.80 -10.91 10.88
N ASP A 162 -5.95 -11.90 11.13
CA ASP A 162 -6.06 -12.75 12.29
C ASP A 162 -5.61 -12.04 13.56
N GLN A 163 -6.02 -12.59 14.70
CA GLN A 163 -5.55 -12.15 16.01
C GLN A 163 -4.00 -12.15 16.09
N MET A 164 -3.32 -13.07 15.38
CA MET A 164 -1.87 -13.16 15.29
C MET A 164 -1.41 -13.51 13.87
N CYS A 165 -0.47 -12.74 13.33
CA CYS A 165 0.18 -12.94 12.04
C CYS A 165 1.65 -13.24 12.22
N ILE A 166 2.19 -14.18 11.45
CA ILE A 166 3.62 -14.47 11.45
C ILE A 166 4.14 -14.40 10.01
N PHE A 167 5.21 -13.65 9.79
CA PHE A 167 5.87 -13.53 8.49
C PHE A 167 7.38 -13.78 8.60
N PRO A 168 8.00 -14.52 7.68
CA PRO A 168 7.36 -15.33 6.65
C PRO A 168 6.73 -16.60 7.27
N GLU A 169 5.70 -17.13 6.62
CA GLU A 169 5.05 -18.38 7.06
C GLU A 169 5.94 -19.59 6.81
N THR A 170 6.60 -19.62 5.65
CA THR A 170 7.63 -20.61 5.29
C THR A 170 8.99 -19.95 5.42
N ARG A 171 9.89 -20.54 6.21
CA ARG A 171 11.12 -19.88 6.65
C ARG A 171 12.34 -20.72 6.36
N ARG A 172 13.41 -20.06 5.93
CA ARG A 172 14.78 -20.59 5.94
C ARG A 172 15.42 -20.26 7.29
N ALA A 173 16.49 -20.99 7.63
CA ALA A 173 17.20 -20.79 8.90
C ALA A 173 17.77 -19.36 9.09
N SER A 174 17.94 -18.60 8.00
CA SER A 174 18.47 -17.23 8.00
C SER A 174 17.41 -16.14 7.92
N ASP A 175 16.14 -16.48 7.82
CA ASP A 175 15.08 -15.48 7.62
C ASP A 175 14.77 -14.78 8.95
N PHE A 176 14.50 -13.47 8.87
CA PHE A 176 13.92 -12.75 9.99
C PHE A 176 12.44 -13.12 10.12
N VAL A 177 11.95 -13.16 11.35
CA VAL A 177 10.53 -13.40 11.63
C VAL A 177 9.94 -12.14 12.24
N SER A 178 8.83 -11.69 11.66
CA SER A 178 7.98 -10.65 12.22
C SER A 178 6.70 -11.29 12.72
N ILE A 179 6.25 -10.86 13.90
CA ILE A 179 4.97 -11.28 14.47
C ILE A 179 4.15 -10.03 14.74
N THR A 180 2.96 -9.99 14.17
CA THR A 180 1.98 -8.92 14.41
C THR A 180 0.81 -9.50 15.18
N TYR A 181 0.31 -8.75 16.14
CA TYR A 181 -0.80 -9.17 16.98
C TYR A 181 -1.85 -8.05 17.07
N ASN A 182 -3.11 -8.43 16.87
CA ASN A 182 -4.24 -7.52 16.85
C ASN A 182 -5.03 -7.61 18.15
N THR A 183 -4.72 -6.72 19.09
CA THR A 183 -5.39 -6.61 20.39
C THR A 183 -6.89 -6.32 20.29
N ASN A 184 -7.38 -5.80 19.15
CA ASN A 184 -8.81 -5.52 18.97
C ASN A 184 -9.64 -6.80 18.72
N LEU A 185 -8.97 -7.91 18.38
CA LEU A 185 -9.63 -9.20 18.12
C LEU A 185 -9.53 -10.17 19.31
N ASP A 186 -8.56 -9.97 20.22
CA ASP A 186 -8.44 -10.79 21.42
C ASP A 186 -9.33 -10.26 22.54
N THR A 187 -10.48 -10.90 22.71
CA THR A 187 -11.45 -10.57 23.75
C THR A 187 -11.06 -11.05 25.15
N ALA A 188 -10.03 -11.90 25.28
CA ALA A 188 -9.50 -12.37 26.57
C ALA A 188 -8.34 -11.49 27.06
N LEU A 189 -7.58 -10.90 26.13
CA LEU A 189 -6.48 -10.00 26.41
C LEU A 189 -7.03 -8.59 26.70
N ASN A 190 -7.35 -8.29 27.96
CA ASN A 190 -7.77 -6.97 28.42
C ASN A 190 -6.60 -5.98 28.47
N VAL A 191 -6.01 -5.64 27.32
CA VAL A 191 -4.93 -4.64 27.23
C VAL A 191 -5.54 -3.25 27.13
N GLN A 192 -5.21 -2.38 28.08
CA GLN A 192 -5.62 -0.98 28.02
C GLN A 192 -4.71 -0.18 27.07
N GLU A 193 -5.23 0.94 26.57
CA GLU A 193 -4.44 1.86 25.77
C GLU A 193 -3.23 2.37 26.58
N GLY A 194 -2.03 2.22 26.03
CA GLY A 194 -0.77 2.60 26.68
C GLY A 194 -0.08 1.49 27.49
N GLU A 195 -0.71 0.33 27.66
CA GLU A 195 -0.05 -0.81 28.32
C GLU A 195 0.93 -1.50 27.37
N ASP A 196 2.05 -1.97 27.92
CA ASP A 196 3.03 -2.76 27.18
C ASP A 196 2.51 -4.17 26.94
N VAL A 197 2.77 -4.71 25.74
CA VAL A 197 2.43 -6.09 25.39
C VAL A 197 3.71 -6.82 25.08
N TYR A 198 3.86 -8.00 25.67
CA TYR A 198 5.01 -8.86 25.49
C TYR A 198 4.55 -10.19 24.90
N LEU A 199 5.42 -10.82 24.11
CA LEU A 199 5.13 -12.08 23.47
C LEU A 199 5.97 -13.20 24.10
N GLN A 200 5.34 -14.28 24.55
CA GLN A 200 6.08 -15.46 24.96
C GLN A 200 6.33 -16.34 23.75
N LEU A 201 7.62 -16.62 23.47
CA LEU A 201 8.03 -17.42 22.33
C LEU A 201 8.54 -18.79 22.79
N SER A 202 7.84 -19.84 22.39
CA SER A 202 8.27 -21.22 22.60
C SER A 202 8.20 -22.02 21.30
N ALA A 203 9.21 -22.85 21.06
CA ALA A 203 9.30 -23.75 19.92
C ALA A 203 9.51 -25.18 20.39
N ARG A 204 8.90 -26.15 19.69
CA ARG A 204 9.13 -27.57 19.95
C ARG A 204 10.20 -28.10 19.00
N GLY A 205 11.27 -28.63 19.55
CA GLY A 205 12.32 -29.30 18.78
C GLY A 205 11.87 -30.64 18.19
N THR A 206 12.65 -31.14 17.24
CA THR A 206 12.47 -32.48 16.67
C THR A 206 12.75 -33.60 17.68
N ASP A 207 13.48 -33.30 18.75
CA ASP A 207 13.69 -34.14 19.93
C ASP A 207 12.48 -34.17 20.87
N GLY A 208 11.45 -33.38 20.57
CA GLY A 208 10.22 -33.27 21.34
C GLY A 208 10.31 -32.32 22.53
N GLN A 209 11.46 -31.70 22.80
CA GLN A 209 11.65 -30.72 23.87
C GLN A 209 11.10 -29.35 23.48
N PHE A 210 10.67 -28.56 24.46
CA PHE A 210 10.31 -27.16 24.26
C PHE A 210 11.49 -26.26 24.58
N TYR A 211 11.74 -25.30 23.70
CA TYR A 211 12.72 -24.25 23.87
C TYR A 211 11.95 -22.93 23.95
N THR A 212 12.05 -22.26 25.10
CA THR A 212 11.47 -20.94 25.29
C THR A 212 12.55 -19.87 25.21
N LEU A 213 12.22 -18.70 24.66
CA LEU A 213 13.17 -17.58 24.60
C LEU A 213 13.39 -16.93 25.98
N ALA A 214 12.35 -16.95 26.81
CA ALA A 214 12.40 -16.58 28.22
C ALA A 214 11.41 -17.45 29.02
N GLU A 215 11.72 -17.70 30.28
CA GLU A 215 10.78 -18.30 31.24
C GLU A 215 9.60 -17.34 31.49
N ASP A 216 8.43 -17.87 31.86
CA ASP A 216 7.18 -17.10 32.03
C ASP A 216 7.37 -15.83 32.88
N ASP A 217 8.08 -15.93 34.00
CA ASP A 217 8.29 -14.84 34.96
C ASP A 217 9.32 -13.80 34.49
N GLN A 218 10.04 -14.08 33.40
CA GLN A 218 11.04 -13.20 32.81
C GLN A 218 10.58 -12.55 31.50
N VAL A 219 9.42 -12.91 30.96
CA VAL A 219 8.92 -12.39 29.67
C VAL A 219 8.85 -10.85 29.66
N THR A 220 8.28 -10.25 30.71
CA THR A 220 8.17 -8.78 30.81
C THR A 220 9.49 -8.07 31.10
N ASN A 221 10.49 -8.81 31.58
CA ASN A 221 11.85 -8.32 31.83
C ASN A 221 12.79 -8.51 30.64
N THR A 222 12.32 -9.13 29.56
CA THR A 222 13.09 -9.42 28.33
C THR A 222 12.68 -8.41 27.24
N PRO A 223 13.46 -7.34 27.01
CA PRO A 223 13.07 -6.27 26.08
C PRO A 223 12.85 -6.74 24.65
N GLU A 224 13.54 -7.79 24.22
CA GLU A 224 13.40 -8.42 22.90
C GLU A 224 12.03 -9.06 22.66
N LEU A 225 11.24 -9.27 23.72
CA LEU A 225 9.88 -9.80 23.65
C LEU A 225 8.81 -8.69 23.67
N LYS A 226 9.20 -7.43 23.87
CA LYS A 226 8.28 -6.29 23.94
C LYS A 226 7.81 -5.89 22.53
N MET A 227 6.50 -5.97 22.29
CA MET A 227 5.91 -5.56 21.01
C MET A 227 5.82 -4.03 20.91
N THR A 228 6.07 -3.50 19.72
CA THR A 228 5.92 -2.08 19.38
C THR A 228 4.60 -1.80 18.67
N PRO A 229 3.88 -0.70 18.98
CA PRO A 229 2.72 -0.28 18.20
C PRO A 229 3.07 -0.09 16.71
N VAL A 230 2.10 -0.42 15.86
CA VAL A 230 2.11 -0.15 14.41
C VAL A 230 1.00 0.81 14.06
#